data_AF-A0A4V1KSH9-F1
#
_entry.id   AF-A0A4V1KSH9-F1
#
_cell.length_a   1.000
_cell.length_b   1.000
_cell.length_c   1.000
_cell.angle_alpha   90.00
_cell.angle_beta   90.00
_cell.angle_gamma   90.00
#
_symmetry.space_group_name_H-M   'P 1'
#
loop_
_entity.id
_entity.type
_entity.pdbx_description
1 polymer ?
#
loop_
_entity_poly.entity_id
_entity_poly.type
_entity_poly.pdbx_seq_one_letter_code
_entity_poly.pdbx_strand_id
1 'polypeptide(L)'
;MEAKKLIHQDNKGVENIHKDLKKIKPLLVNMLTGYKSLEMGDFSDKVFQEIKKGGLRNMEQKYLRNIESQIKKVGITSSLIKANLIKGSNDIFQKFKDDVQNVISFRDYHRGFNDNTPFLKLEMIDYVGGSFMITEETEAKFIEEHCKVYLETEQQHKIYEAANKFLDGFKELISELEAVGYRGAMNVNSIAEYFFHAKDGQYNLKPHSIKSAIEQDVIYKQRLKEFGTREQKRAQAAKERQERLK
;
A
#
# COMPACT_ATOMS: atom_id res chain seq x y z
N MET A 1 6.76 16.50 27.89
CA MET A 1 6.57 15.60 26.73
C MET A 1 5.08 15.45 26.53
N GLU A 2 4.55 15.94 25.42
CA GLU A 2 3.14 15.68 25.06
C GLU A 2 2.93 14.18 24.87
N ALA A 3 1.76 13.68 25.26
CA ALA A 3 1.44 12.26 25.17
C ALA A 3 1.19 11.86 23.70
N LYS A 4 1.67 10.67 23.32
CA LYS A 4 1.46 10.04 22.01
C LYS A 4 -0.05 10.04 21.68
N LYS A 5 -0.47 10.74 20.62
CA LYS A 5 -1.89 10.83 20.21
C LYS A 5 -2.15 10.04 18.92
N LEU A 6 -3.02 9.04 18.99
CA LEU A 6 -3.48 8.29 17.82
C LEU A 6 -4.39 9.17 16.95
N ILE A 7 -4.09 9.26 15.65
CA ILE A 7 -4.90 10.04 14.69
C ILE A 7 -5.53 9.19 13.58
N HIS A 8 -5.02 7.98 13.35
CA HIS A 8 -5.59 7.07 12.36
C HIS A 8 -5.25 5.61 12.68
N GLN A 9 -6.19 4.71 12.34
CA GLN A 9 -5.99 3.27 12.37
C GLN A 9 -6.53 2.63 11.08
N ASP A 10 -5.66 1.93 10.34
CA ASP A 10 -6.05 1.11 9.19
C ASP A 10 -6.47 -0.28 9.63
N ASN A 11 -7.78 -0.52 9.65
CA ASN A 11 -8.35 -1.82 10.03
C ASN A 11 -8.20 -2.89 8.93
N LYS A 12 -7.82 -2.54 7.70
CA LYS A 12 -7.68 -3.50 6.58
C LYS A 12 -6.27 -4.06 6.44
N GLY A 13 -5.27 -3.42 7.06
CA GLY A 13 -3.87 -3.86 6.98
C GLY A 13 -3.67 -5.31 7.40
N VAL A 14 -4.35 -5.75 8.48
CA VAL A 14 -4.26 -7.12 9.00
C VAL A 14 -4.84 -8.15 8.02
N GLU A 15 -6.06 -7.91 7.53
CA GLU A 15 -6.69 -8.81 6.55
C GLU A 15 -5.80 -8.99 5.30
N ASN A 16 -5.14 -7.91 4.91
CA ASN A 16 -4.27 -7.84 3.76
C ASN A 16 -3.01 -8.69 3.94
N ILE A 17 -2.31 -8.61 5.08
CA ILE A 17 -1.14 -9.46 5.32
C ILE A 17 -1.50 -10.94 5.46
N HIS A 18 -2.70 -11.27 5.97
CA HIS A 18 -3.19 -12.65 6.00
C HIS A 18 -3.51 -13.19 4.60
N LYS A 19 -4.02 -12.33 3.70
CA LYS A 19 -4.21 -12.69 2.28
C LYS A 19 -2.85 -12.92 1.60
N ASP A 20 -1.88 -12.06 1.85
CA ASP A 20 -0.52 -12.23 1.32
C ASP A 20 0.11 -13.53 1.83
N LEU A 21 -0.06 -13.85 3.13
CA LEU A 21 0.44 -15.09 3.73
C LEU A 21 -0.13 -16.32 3.01
N LYS A 22 -1.44 -16.32 2.72
CA LYS A 22 -2.07 -17.42 1.97
C LYS A 22 -1.46 -17.60 0.58
N LYS A 23 -1.10 -16.50 -0.09
CA LYS A 23 -0.50 -16.52 -1.44
C LYS A 23 0.96 -16.96 -1.44
N ILE A 24 1.76 -16.54 -0.46
CA ILE A 24 3.18 -16.94 -0.35
C ILE A 24 3.35 -18.35 0.24
N LYS A 25 2.35 -18.88 0.94
CA LYS A 25 2.41 -20.20 1.62
C LYS A 25 2.92 -21.34 0.74
N PRO A 26 2.50 -21.49 -0.54
CA PRO A 26 3.05 -22.53 -1.42
C PRO A 26 4.56 -22.40 -1.63
N LEU A 27 5.09 -21.18 -1.76
CA LEU A 27 6.52 -20.92 -1.93
C LEU A 27 7.30 -21.28 -0.64
N LEU A 28 6.73 -20.96 0.52
CA LEU A 28 7.30 -21.35 1.81
C LEU A 28 7.33 -22.87 2.00
N VAL A 29 6.31 -23.58 1.52
CA VAL A 29 6.26 -25.05 1.54
C VAL A 29 7.29 -25.65 0.58
N ASN A 30 7.49 -25.07 -0.60
CA ASN A 30 8.54 -25.49 -1.53
C ASN A 30 9.92 -25.32 -0.90
N MET A 31 10.20 -24.15 -0.31
CA MET A 31 11.43 -23.88 0.42
C MET A 31 11.68 -24.90 1.56
N LEU A 32 10.65 -25.19 2.37
CA LEU A 32 10.74 -26.20 3.43
C LEU A 32 11.05 -27.61 2.87
N THR A 33 10.39 -27.98 1.77
CA THR A 33 10.60 -29.28 1.11
C THR A 33 12.00 -29.37 0.51
N GLY A 34 12.46 -28.30 -0.14
CA GLY A 34 13.81 -28.15 -0.67
C GLY A 34 14.86 -28.31 0.43
N TYR A 35 14.68 -27.64 1.59
CA TYR A 35 15.57 -27.82 2.73
C TYR A 35 15.61 -29.27 3.23
N LYS A 36 14.46 -29.92 3.38
CA LYS A 36 14.40 -31.33 3.81
C LYS A 36 15.12 -32.27 2.85
N SER A 37 15.10 -31.97 1.54
CA SER A 37 15.84 -32.75 0.55
C SER A 37 17.37 -32.64 0.65
N LEU A 38 17.88 -31.64 1.38
CA LEU A 38 19.31 -31.51 1.67
C LEU A 38 19.79 -32.48 2.77
N GLU A 39 18.86 -33.12 3.50
CA GLU A 39 19.16 -34.06 4.59
C GLU A 39 20.12 -33.47 5.65
N MET A 40 20.03 -32.14 5.88
CA MET A 40 20.89 -31.41 6.82
C MET A 40 20.34 -31.36 8.25
N GLY A 41 19.22 -32.05 8.50
CA GLY A 41 18.48 -32.04 9.76
C GLY A 41 17.06 -31.49 9.60
N ASP A 42 16.37 -31.31 10.72
CA ASP A 42 14.99 -30.82 10.73
C ASP A 42 14.89 -29.32 10.45
N PHE A 43 13.86 -28.95 9.68
CA PHE A 43 13.52 -27.55 9.48
C PHE A 43 12.91 -26.99 10.77
N SER A 44 13.60 -26.04 11.39
CA SER A 44 13.21 -25.38 12.64
C SER A 44 13.10 -23.86 12.48
N ASP A 45 12.53 -23.17 13.46
CA ASP A 45 12.50 -21.70 13.46
C ASP A 45 13.91 -21.11 13.31
N LYS A 46 14.92 -21.68 13.97
CA LYS A 46 16.32 -21.24 13.83
C LYS A 46 16.82 -21.29 12.38
N VAL A 47 16.47 -22.35 11.64
CA VAL A 47 16.80 -22.48 10.21
C VAL A 47 16.09 -21.39 9.41
N PHE A 48 14.80 -21.17 9.68
CA PHE A 48 14.04 -20.13 9.00
C PHE A 48 14.61 -18.73 9.28
N GLN A 49 14.99 -18.42 10.52
CA GLN A 49 15.65 -17.17 10.88
C GLN A 49 17.02 -17.00 10.20
N GLU A 50 17.80 -18.08 10.04
CA GLU A 50 19.06 -18.06 9.28
C GLU A 50 18.81 -17.74 7.79
N ILE A 51 17.73 -18.28 7.20
CA ILE A 51 17.30 -17.95 5.82
C ILE A 51 16.92 -16.47 5.70
N LYS A 52 16.07 -15.96 6.61
CA LYS A 52 15.63 -14.55 6.62
C LYS A 52 16.81 -13.57 6.68
N LYS A 53 17.90 -13.95 7.34
CA LYS A 53 19.12 -13.14 7.51
C LYS A 53 20.15 -13.32 6.37
N GLY A 54 19.80 -14.03 5.29
CA GLY A 54 20.70 -14.25 4.16
C GLY A 54 21.78 -15.30 4.41
N GLY A 55 21.56 -16.24 5.33
CA GLY A 55 22.52 -17.28 5.73
C GLY A 55 22.77 -18.39 4.71
N LEU A 56 22.27 -18.28 3.48
CA LEU A 56 22.39 -19.30 2.43
C LEU A 56 23.84 -19.74 2.17
N ARG A 57 24.80 -18.82 2.19
CA ARG A 57 26.22 -19.14 1.97
C ARG A 57 26.78 -20.06 3.07
N ASN A 58 26.37 -19.85 4.31
CA ASN A 58 26.81 -20.69 5.43
C ASN A 58 26.14 -22.07 5.37
N MET A 59 24.87 -22.13 4.96
CA MET A 59 24.17 -23.39 4.71
C MET A 59 24.84 -24.19 3.59
N GLU A 60 25.22 -23.55 2.49
CA GLU A 60 25.92 -24.19 1.38
C GLU A 60 27.22 -24.85 1.82
N GLN A 61 28.04 -24.12 2.58
CA GLN A 61 29.30 -24.65 3.09
C GLN A 61 29.09 -25.85 4.04
N LYS A 62 28.09 -25.78 4.92
CA LYS A 62 27.72 -26.89 5.82
C LYS A 62 27.28 -28.11 5.00
N TYR A 63 26.46 -27.90 3.98
CA TYR A 63 25.94 -28.95 3.10
C TYR A 63 27.07 -29.67 2.35
N LEU A 64 27.95 -28.92 1.68
CA LEU A 64 29.05 -29.50 0.92
C LEU A 64 30.04 -30.28 1.80
N ARG A 65 30.35 -29.76 2.99
CA ARG A 65 31.18 -30.49 3.97
C ARG A 65 30.53 -31.81 4.42
N ASN A 66 29.20 -31.83 4.59
CA ASN A 66 28.48 -33.06 4.93
C ASN A 66 28.59 -34.10 3.81
N ILE A 67 28.34 -33.69 2.55
CA ILE A 67 28.49 -34.55 1.38
C ILE A 67 29.90 -35.10 1.26
N GLU A 68 30.93 -34.26 1.39
CA GLU A 68 32.33 -34.71 1.36
C GLU A 68 32.65 -35.71 2.48
N SER A 69 32.09 -35.50 3.67
CA SER A 69 32.24 -36.44 4.80
C SER A 69 31.57 -37.78 4.50
N GLN A 70 30.37 -37.77 3.94
CA GLN A 70 29.64 -38.98 3.56
C GLN A 70 30.37 -39.76 2.46
N ILE A 71 30.86 -39.09 1.41
CA ILE A 71 31.67 -39.70 0.35
C ILE A 71 32.90 -40.40 0.93
N LYS A 72 33.60 -39.75 1.87
CA LYS A 72 34.77 -40.33 2.55
C LYS A 72 34.39 -41.55 3.40
N LYS A 73 33.29 -41.47 4.17
CA LYS A 73 32.80 -42.56 5.02
C LYS A 73 32.40 -43.80 4.22
N VAL A 74 31.79 -43.62 3.06
CA VAL A 74 31.38 -44.72 2.16
C VAL A 74 32.60 -45.35 1.46
N GLY A 75 33.79 -44.74 1.54
CA GLY A 75 35.01 -45.31 0.98
C GLY A 75 35.11 -45.18 -0.55
N ILE A 76 34.37 -44.22 -1.14
CA ILE A 76 34.44 -43.99 -2.59
C ILE A 76 35.85 -43.49 -2.93
N THR A 77 36.58 -44.23 -3.78
CA THR A 77 37.95 -43.87 -4.19
C THR A 77 37.99 -43.24 -5.57
N SER A 78 37.10 -43.63 -6.48
CA SER A 78 37.00 -43.12 -7.86
C SER A 78 36.75 -41.62 -7.91
N SER A 79 37.64 -40.88 -8.57
CA SER A 79 37.55 -39.42 -8.75
C SER A 79 36.33 -39.02 -9.59
N LEU A 80 35.99 -39.80 -10.62
CA LEU A 80 34.84 -39.55 -11.48
C LEU A 80 33.52 -39.65 -10.70
N ILE A 81 33.39 -40.69 -9.87
CA ILE A 81 32.18 -40.89 -9.05
C ILE A 81 32.05 -39.75 -8.03
N LYS A 82 33.15 -39.33 -7.40
CA LYS A 82 33.16 -38.17 -6.48
C LYS A 82 32.70 -36.89 -7.16
N ALA A 83 33.26 -36.58 -8.32
CA ALA A 83 32.91 -35.38 -9.08
C ALA A 83 31.41 -35.37 -9.45
N ASN A 84 30.87 -36.50 -9.88
CA ASN A 84 29.44 -36.62 -10.21
C ASN A 84 28.53 -36.45 -8.99
N LEU A 85 28.91 -37.03 -7.83
CA LEU A 85 28.15 -36.87 -6.58
C LEU A 85 28.15 -35.42 -6.08
N ILE A 86 29.32 -34.76 -6.12
CA ILE A 86 29.44 -33.34 -5.75
C ILE A 86 28.60 -32.47 -6.70
N LYS A 87 28.67 -32.73 -8.01
CA LYS A 87 27.88 -32.00 -9.01
C LYS A 87 26.37 -32.16 -8.77
N GLY A 88 25.88 -33.39 -8.62
CA GLY A 88 24.46 -33.63 -8.33
C GLY A 88 24.02 -32.98 -7.01
N SER A 89 24.89 -32.98 -6.00
CA SER A 89 24.62 -32.29 -4.74
C SER A 89 24.49 -30.77 -4.93
N ASN A 90 25.37 -30.16 -5.72
CA ASN A 90 25.27 -28.74 -6.07
C ASN A 90 23.96 -28.41 -6.77
N ASP A 91 23.49 -29.26 -7.69
CA ASP A 91 22.22 -29.06 -8.39
C ASP A 91 21.02 -29.05 -7.42
N ILE A 92 21.03 -29.94 -6.42
CA ILE A 92 20.01 -29.97 -5.36
C ILE A 92 20.06 -28.69 -4.52
N PHE A 93 21.25 -28.24 -4.12
CA PHE A 93 21.39 -27.01 -3.34
C PHE A 93 21.00 -25.77 -4.14
N GLN A 94 21.28 -25.74 -5.44
CA GLN A 94 20.88 -24.65 -6.33
C GLN A 94 19.35 -24.55 -6.42
N LYS A 95 18.65 -25.67 -6.53
CA LYS A 95 17.18 -25.68 -6.47
C LYS A 95 16.65 -25.08 -5.16
N PHE A 96 17.25 -25.42 -4.03
CA PHE A 96 16.87 -24.83 -2.74
C PHE A 96 17.14 -23.32 -2.69
N LYS A 97 18.27 -22.86 -3.24
CA LYS A 97 18.56 -21.42 -3.39
C LYS A 97 17.47 -20.71 -4.20
N ASP A 98 17.04 -21.32 -5.31
CA ASP A 98 16.00 -20.76 -6.16
C ASP A 98 14.65 -20.68 -5.41
N ASP A 99 14.30 -21.72 -4.64
CA ASP A 99 13.10 -21.72 -3.80
C ASP A 99 13.14 -20.61 -2.74
N VAL A 100 14.29 -20.39 -2.09
CA VAL A 100 14.48 -19.28 -1.15
C VAL A 100 14.37 -17.93 -1.86
N GLN A 101 14.96 -17.81 -3.05
CA GLN A 101 14.89 -16.58 -3.83
C GLN A 101 13.45 -16.27 -4.26
N ASN A 102 12.63 -17.28 -4.58
CA ASN A 102 11.22 -17.11 -4.90
C ASN A 102 10.43 -16.58 -3.70
N VAL A 103 10.75 -17.04 -2.48
CA VAL A 103 10.15 -16.50 -1.25
C VAL A 103 10.57 -15.05 -1.00
N ILE A 104 11.86 -14.72 -1.13
CA ILE A 104 12.38 -13.37 -0.90
C ILE A 104 11.86 -12.37 -1.96
N SER A 105 11.78 -12.82 -3.20
CA SER A 105 11.29 -12.00 -4.33
C SER A 105 9.78 -11.94 -4.42
N PHE A 106 9.05 -12.64 -3.53
CA PHE A 106 7.60 -12.51 -3.41
C PHE A 106 7.27 -11.08 -2.98
N ARG A 107 7.07 -10.23 -3.98
CA ARG A 107 6.34 -8.99 -3.87
C ARG A 107 5.10 -9.20 -4.70
N ASP A 108 3.95 -9.19 -4.05
CA ASP A 108 2.67 -9.01 -4.74
C ASP A 108 2.70 -7.58 -5.30
N TYR A 109 3.35 -7.41 -6.46
CA TYR A 109 3.25 -6.23 -7.29
C TYR A 109 1.78 -6.13 -7.67
N HIS A 110 1.01 -5.35 -6.91
CA HIS A 110 -0.23 -4.65 -7.28
C HIS A 110 -1.06 -4.37 -6.02
N ARG A 111 -0.62 -3.39 -5.23
CA ARG A 111 -1.54 -2.56 -4.45
C ARG A 111 -1.44 -1.16 -5.06
N GLY A 112 -2.44 -0.80 -5.85
CA GLY A 112 -2.42 0.41 -6.68
C GLY A 112 -2.32 1.71 -5.86
N PHE A 113 -1.74 2.74 -6.49
CA PHE A 113 -1.71 4.19 -6.21
C PHE A 113 -1.52 4.74 -4.77
N ASN A 114 -1.57 3.92 -3.73
CA ASN A 114 -1.24 4.31 -2.35
C ASN A 114 -0.01 3.53 -1.90
N ASP A 115 1.16 4.15 -2.08
CA ASP A 115 2.49 3.64 -1.71
C ASP A 115 2.63 3.30 -0.21
N ASN A 116 1.62 3.61 0.61
CA ASN A 116 1.60 3.39 2.06
C ASN A 116 0.77 2.18 2.52
N THR A 117 0.22 1.35 1.63
CA THR A 117 -0.52 0.16 2.07
C THR A 117 0.47 -0.90 2.57
N PRO A 118 0.46 -1.27 3.86
CA PRO A 118 1.47 -2.17 4.40
C PRO A 118 1.29 -3.58 3.83
N PHE A 119 2.38 -4.18 3.36
CA PHE A 119 2.43 -5.51 2.74
C PHE A 119 3.14 -6.50 3.65
N LEU A 120 2.85 -7.79 3.47
CA LEU A 120 3.53 -8.83 4.23
C LEU A 120 5.01 -8.88 3.85
N LYS A 121 5.88 -8.64 4.82
CA LYS A 121 7.32 -8.86 4.69
C LYS A 121 7.69 -10.23 5.23
N LEU A 122 8.79 -10.80 4.73
CA LEU A 122 9.26 -12.11 5.18
C LEU A 122 9.60 -12.12 6.68
N GLU A 123 10.05 -10.99 7.23
CA GLU A 123 10.33 -10.81 8.65
C GLU A 123 9.09 -11.00 9.54
N MET A 124 7.89 -10.77 8.98
CA MET A 124 6.59 -10.89 9.66
C MET A 124 6.01 -12.31 9.62
N ILE A 125 6.75 -13.27 9.05
CA ILE A 125 6.35 -14.67 9.01
C ILE A 125 7.14 -15.41 10.09
N ASP A 126 6.42 -16.19 10.89
CA ASP A 126 6.92 -17.07 11.93
C ASP A 126 6.81 -18.53 11.47
N TYR A 127 7.74 -19.37 11.93
CA TYR A 127 7.66 -20.83 11.73
C TYR A 127 7.48 -21.52 13.09
N VAL A 128 6.24 -21.88 13.41
CA VAL A 128 5.86 -22.44 14.70
C VAL A 128 5.06 -23.71 14.50
N GLY A 129 5.39 -24.76 15.27
CA GLY A 129 4.66 -26.03 15.23
C GLY A 129 4.65 -26.71 13.85
N GLY A 130 5.70 -26.52 13.03
CA GLY A 130 5.77 -27.10 11.69
C GLY A 130 5.01 -26.31 10.61
N SER A 131 4.54 -25.10 10.92
CA SER A 131 3.72 -24.31 10.02
C SER A 131 4.19 -22.85 9.93
N PHE A 132 3.99 -22.25 8.76
CA PHE A 132 4.21 -20.81 8.55
C PHE A 132 2.95 -20.04 8.90
N MET A 133 3.09 -19.06 9.80
CA MET A 133 1.98 -18.24 10.28
C MET A 133 2.44 -16.84 10.69
N ILE A 134 1.49 -15.94 10.88
CA ILE A 134 1.69 -14.68 11.60
C ILE A 134 1.17 -14.93 13.01
N THR A 135 2.05 -14.90 14.02
CA THR A 135 1.62 -15.07 15.42
C THR A 135 0.89 -13.83 15.93
N GLU A 136 0.14 -13.98 17.03
CA GLU A 136 -0.52 -12.84 17.68
C GLU A 136 0.46 -11.72 18.07
N GLU A 137 1.66 -12.10 18.52
CA GLU A 137 2.72 -11.13 18.85
C GLU A 137 3.18 -10.36 17.61
N THR A 138 3.44 -11.06 16.49
CA THR A 138 3.85 -10.45 15.23
C THR A 138 2.75 -9.58 14.63
N GLU A 139 1.49 -10.02 14.72
CA GLU A 139 0.33 -9.23 14.30
C GLU A 139 0.18 -7.95 15.13
N ALA A 140 0.32 -8.05 16.46
CA ALA A 140 0.23 -6.89 17.34
C ALA A 140 1.33 -5.86 17.03
N LYS A 141 2.56 -6.31 16.77
CA LYS A 141 3.67 -5.43 16.33
C LYS A 141 3.36 -4.79 14.99
N PHE A 142 2.88 -5.56 14.02
CA PHE A 142 2.50 -5.05 12.71
C PHE A 142 1.43 -3.95 12.82
N ILE A 143 0.39 -4.17 13.63
CA ILE A 143 -0.67 -3.18 13.84
C ILE A 143 -0.08 -1.88 14.39
N GLU A 144 0.78 -1.97 15.40
CA GLU A 144 1.37 -0.80 16.04
C GLU A 144 2.31 -0.03 15.12
N GLU A 145 3.12 -0.73 14.33
CA GLU A 145 4.14 -0.13 13.45
C GLU A 145 3.59 0.36 12.10
N HIS A 146 2.54 -0.29 11.59
CA HIS A 146 2.10 -0.11 10.21
C HIS A 146 0.63 0.24 10.05
N CYS A 147 -0.22 -0.08 11.03
CA CYS A 147 -1.66 0.24 10.94
C CYS A 147 -2.05 1.47 11.76
N LYS A 148 -1.22 1.93 12.69
CA LYS A 148 -1.52 3.10 13.53
C LYS A 148 -0.63 4.27 13.21
N VAL A 149 -1.23 5.46 13.12
CA VAL A 149 -0.52 6.72 12.90
C VAL A 149 -0.67 7.58 14.14
N TYR A 150 0.47 7.99 14.67
CA TYR A 150 0.55 8.77 15.90
C TYR A 150 1.20 10.13 15.69
N LEU A 151 0.81 11.06 16.53
CA LEU A 151 1.55 12.29 16.78
C LEU A 151 2.44 12.06 18.00
N GLU A 152 3.74 12.26 17.83
CA GLU A 152 4.80 11.95 18.78
C GLU A 152 5.57 13.21 19.18
N THR A 153 5.59 14.24 18.33
CA THR A 153 6.30 15.50 18.60
C THR A 153 5.35 16.68 18.61
N GLU A 154 5.68 17.71 19.40
CA GLU A 154 4.91 18.96 19.45
C GLU A 154 4.73 19.58 18.05
N GLN A 155 5.75 19.44 17.18
CA GLN A 155 5.67 19.92 15.80
C GLN A 155 4.62 19.15 14.98
N GLN A 156 4.53 17.83 15.15
CA GLN A 156 3.48 17.02 14.50
C GLN A 156 2.08 17.42 15.00
N HIS A 157 1.94 17.69 16.31
CA HIS A 157 0.70 18.22 16.88
C HIS A 157 0.29 19.56 16.25
N LYS A 158 1.21 20.53 16.19
CA LYS A 158 0.94 21.83 15.57
C LYS A 158 0.55 21.72 14.10
N ILE A 159 1.24 20.87 13.33
CA ILE A 159 0.92 20.66 11.91
C ILE A 159 -0.46 20.01 11.77
N TYR A 160 -0.77 18.99 12.58
CA TYR A 160 -2.06 18.31 12.56
C TYR A 160 -3.21 19.27 12.89
N GLU A 161 -3.04 20.13 13.90
CA GLU A 161 -4.04 21.14 14.25
C GLU A 161 -4.22 22.19 13.15
N ALA A 162 -3.13 22.68 12.57
CA ALA A 162 -3.18 23.64 11.46
C ALA A 162 -3.89 23.05 10.23
N ALA A 163 -3.61 21.78 9.91
CA ALA A 163 -4.26 21.06 8.81
C ALA A 163 -5.77 20.88 9.05
N ASN A 164 -6.18 20.53 10.28
CA ASN A 164 -7.61 20.44 10.62
C ASN A 164 -8.31 21.80 10.54
N LYS A 165 -7.69 22.87 11.04
CA LYS A 165 -8.23 24.23 10.92
C LYS A 165 -8.42 24.65 9.46
N PHE A 166 -7.46 24.32 8.60
CA PHE A 166 -7.60 24.55 7.16
C PHE A 166 -8.77 23.76 6.59
N LEU A 167 -8.89 22.47 6.91
CA LEU A 167 -9.99 21.62 6.45
C LEU A 167 -11.36 22.16 6.87
N ASP A 168 -11.49 22.60 8.12
CA ASP A 168 -12.75 23.11 8.66
C ASP A 168 -13.12 24.46 8.03
N GLY A 169 -12.17 25.40 7.91
CA GLY A 169 -12.40 26.65 7.20
C GLY A 169 -12.72 26.45 5.72
N PHE A 170 -12.14 25.43 5.09
CA PHE A 170 -12.46 25.06 3.71
C PHE A 170 -13.87 24.50 3.57
N LYS A 171 -14.33 23.66 4.51
CA LYS A 171 -15.72 23.17 4.54
C LYS A 171 -16.72 24.30 4.74
N GLU A 172 -16.42 25.24 5.64
CA GLU A 172 -17.25 26.42 5.90
C GLU A 172 -17.39 27.27 4.63
N LEU A 173 -16.28 27.57 3.95
CA LEU A 173 -16.31 28.30 2.68
C LEU A 173 -17.14 27.57 1.60
N ILE A 174 -17.01 26.25 1.48
CA ILE A 174 -17.85 25.47 0.54
C ILE A 174 -19.33 25.65 0.88
N SER A 175 -19.71 25.54 2.14
CA SER A 175 -21.10 25.70 2.59
C SER A 175 -21.66 27.10 2.24
N GLU A 176 -20.87 28.16 2.45
CA GLU A 176 -21.26 29.53 2.09
C GLU A 176 -21.41 29.71 0.57
N LEU A 177 -20.49 29.11 -0.21
CA LEU A 177 -20.56 29.15 -1.67
C LEU A 177 -21.78 28.39 -2.21
N GLU A 178 -22.10 27.24 -1.62
CA GLU A 178 -23.32 26.49 -1.92
C GLU A 178 -24.58 27.31 -1.61
N ALA A 179 -24.62 27.99 -0.45
CA ALA A 179 -25.75 28.80 -0.03
C ALA A 179 -26.04 29.96 -1.01
N VAL A 180 -25.01 30.57 -1.59
CA VAL A 180 -25.16 31.63 -2.60
C VAL A 180 -25.30 31.09 -4.03
N GLY A 181 -25.37 29.77 -4.22
CA GLY A 181 -25.57 29.15 -5.53
C GLY A 181 -24.35 29.22 -6.46
N TYR A 182 -23.15 29.30 -5.90
CA TYR A 182 -21.89 29.30 -6.67
C TYR A 182 -21.82 28.10 -7.62
N ARG A 183 -21.43 28.36 -8.88
CA ARG A 183 -21.44 27.35 -9.95
C ARG A 183 -20.05 26.83 -10.35
N GLY A 184 -18.99 27.29 -9.68
CA GLY A 184 -17.64 26.77 -9.91
C GLY A 184 -17.43 25.39 -9.29
N ALA A 185 -16.32 24.74 -9.63
CA ALA A 185 -15.97 23.45 -9.07
C ALA A 185 -15.58 23.60 -7.58
N MET A 186 -16.22 22.84 -6.70
CA MET A 186 -16.03 22.87 -5.25
C MET A 186 -14.89 21.94 -4.80
N ASN A 187 -13.70 22.16 -5.33
CA ASN A 187 -12.48 21.50 -4.88
C ASN A 187 -11.40 22.54 -4.54
N VAL A 188 -10.39 22.12 -3.76
CA VAL A 188 -9.38 23.03 -3.19
C VAL A 188 -8.67 23.84 -4.27
N ASN A 189 -8.26 23.21 -5.37
CA ASN A 189 -7.51 23.89 -6.42
C ASN A 189 -8.34 24.95 -7.12
N SER A 190 -9.58 24.60 -7.52
CA SER A 190 -10.47 25.53 -8.21
C SER A 190 -10.88 26.72 -7.34
N ILE A 191 -11.16 26.48 -6.06
CA ILE A 191 -11.43 27.56 -5.10
C ILE A 191 -10.17 28.40 -4.92
N ALA A 192 -9.00 27.79 -4.78
CA ALA A 192 -7.77 28.53 -4.57
C ALA A 192 -7.42 29.44 -5.75
N GLU A 193 -7.54 28.93 -6.98
CA GLU A 193 -7.32 29.70 -8.21
C GLU A 193 -8.33 30.85 -8.35
N TYR A 194 -9.58 30.63 -7.98
CA TYR A 194 -10.63 31.63 -8.13
C TYR A 194 -10.50 32.76 -7.09
N PHE A 195 -10.27 32.40 -5.83
CA PHE A 195 -10.29 33.34 -4.71
C PHE A 195 -8.92 33.91 -4.35
N PHE A 196 -7.81 33.25 -4.67
CA PHE A 196 -6.47 33.72 -4.29
C PHE A 196 -5.58 34.00 -5.50
N HIS A 197 -4.57 34.85 -5.30
CA HIS A 197 -3.42 34.99 -6.18
C HIS A 197 -2.14 34.83 -5.37
N ALA A 198 -1.14 34.19 -5.95
CA ALA A 198 0.19 34.12 -5.38
C ALA A 198 1.01 35.35 -5.82
N LYS A 199 1.62 36.04 -4.86
CA LYS A 199 2.58 37.12 -5.10
C LYS A 199 3.72 36.97 -4.11
N ASP A 200 4.96 36.91 -4.61
CA ASP A 200 6.18 36.81 -3.80
C ASP A 200 6.16 35.64 -2.77
N GLY A 201 5.58 34.50 -3.17
CA GLY A 201 5.44 33.33 -2.30
C GLY A 201 4.32 33.42 -1.24
N GLN A 202 3.53 34.49 -1.26
CA GLN A 202 2.37 34.68 -0.38
C GLN A 202 1.06 34.58 -1.16
N TYR A 203 0.04 34.01 -0.53
CA TYR A 203 -1.32 33.95 -1.09
C TYR A 203 -2.16 35.11 -0.57
N ASN A 204 -2.74 35.87 -1.49
CA ASN A 204 -3.62 37.01 -1.18
C ASN A 204 -5.00 36.79 -1.78
N LEU A 205 -6.04 37.16 -1.03
CA LEU A 205 -7.42 37.12 -1.51
C LEU A 205 -7.61 38.09 -2.68
N LYS A 206 -8.38 37.69 -3.69
CA LYS A 206 -8.85 38.52 -4.81
C LYS A 206 -10.19 39.14 -4.39
N PRO A 207 -10.27 40.41 -3.97
CA PRO A 207 -11.50 40.94 -3.38
C PRO A 207 -12.71 40.86 -4.33
N HIS A 208 -12.48 41.06 -5.64
CA HIS A 208 -13.52 40.98 -6.66
C HIS A 208 -14.13 39.58 -6.85
N SER A 209 -13.41 38.53 -6.45
CA SER A 209 -13.89 37.15 -6.57
C SER A 209 -15.09 36.89 -5.66
N ILE A 210 -15.15 37.51 -4.48
CA ILE A 210 -16.27 37.38 -3.52
C ILE A 210 -17.56 37.88 -4.16
N LYS A 211 -17.53 39.13 -4.65
CA LYS A 211 -18.69 39.77 -5.29
C LYS A 211 -19.12 38.97 -6.53
N SER A 212 -18.16 38.56 -7.35
CA SER A 212 -18.44 37.75 -8.55
C SER A 212 -19.08 36.40 -8.21
N ALA A 213 -18.68 35.75 -7.12
CA ALA A 213 -19.25 34.45 -6.71
C ALA A 213 -20.74 34.56 -6.36
N ILE A 214 -21.14 35.64 -5.69
CA ILE A 214 -22.54 35.90 -5.29
C ILE A 214 -23.38 36.30 -6.51
N GLU A 215 -22.84 37.14 -7.39
CA GLU A 215 -23.57 37.68 -8.54
C GLU A 215 -23.87 36.62 -9.61
N GLN A 216 -23.07 35.56 -9.71
CA GLN A 216 -23.30 34.49 -10.68
C GLN A 216 -24.67 33.83 -10.54
N ASP A 217 -25.12 33.55 -9.31
CA ASP A 217 -26.43 32.94 -9.08
C ASP A 217 -27.58 33.91 -9.38
N VAL A 218 -27.40 35.20 -9.04
CA VAL A 218 -28.39 36.25 -9.37
C VAL A 218 -28.57 36.36 -10.89
N ILE A 219 -27.47 36.46 -11.64
CA ILE A 219 -27.47 36.53 -13.10
C ILE A 219 -28.09 35.26 -13.69
N TYR A 220 -27.77 34.10 -13.13
CA TYR A 220 -28.32 32.82 -13.60
C TYR A 220 -29.84 32.72 -13.36
N LYS A 221 -30.31 33.06 -12.16
CA LYS A 221 -31.75 33.08 -11.82
C LYS A 221 -32.51 34.10 -12.68
N GLN A 222 -31.92 35.26 -12.98
CA GLN A 222 -32.48 36.23 -13.92
C GLN A 222 -32.59 35.65 -15.33
N ARG A 223 -31.52 35.04 -15.86
CA ARG A 223 -31.54 34.40 -17.18
C ARG A 223 -32.55 33.25 -17.26
N LEU A 224 -32.74 32.48 -16.19
CA LEU A 224 -33.78 31.44 -16.14
C LEU A 224 -35.18 32.03 -16.20
N LYS A 225 -35.43 33.18 -15.57
CA LYS A 225 -36.73 33.88 -15.66
C LYS A 225 -36.97 34.47 -17.05
N GLU A 226 -35.94 35.07 -17.65
CA GLU A 226 -36.05 35.75 -18.95
C GLU A 226 -36.14 34.76 -20.12
N PHE A 227 -35.41 33.66 -20.05
CA PHE A 227 -35.25 32.75 -21.19
C PHE A 227 -35.86 31.37 -20.95
N GLY A 228 -36.33 31.05 -19.75
CA GLY A 228 -36.83 29.72 -19.39
C GLY A 228 -35.71 28.66 -19.30
N THR A 229 -36.04 27.52 -18.70
CA THR A 229 -35.10 26.39 -18.60
C THR A 229 -34.85 25.77 -19.98
N ARG A 230 -33.73 25.03 -20.14
CA ARG A 230 -33.46 24.27 -21.38
C ARG A 230 -34.58 23.28 -21.71
N GLU A 231 -35.22 22.71 -20.71
CA GLU A 231 -36.36 21.81 -20.89
C GLU A 231 -37.61 22.55 -21.35
N GLN A 232 -37.89 23.74 -20.82
CA GLN A 232 -38.96 24.60 -21.29
C GLN A 232 -38.74 25.04 -22.74
N LYS A 233 -37.51 25.42 -23.11
CA LYS A 233 -37.16 25.72 -24.50
C LYS A 233 -37.32 24.51 -25.43
N ARG A 234 -36.97 23.31 -24.97
CA ARG A 234 -37.14 22.05 -25.73
C ARG A 234 -38.61 21.67 -25.89
N ALA A 235 -39.41 21.81 -24.83
CA ALA A 235 -40.84 21.55 -24.87
C ALA A 235 -41.59 22.54 -25.78
N GLN A 236 -41.19 23.82 -25.75
CA GLN A 236 -41.71 24.86 -26.63
C GLN A 236 -41.36 24.59 -28.09
N ALA A 237 -40.10 24.26 -28.40
CA ALA A 237 -39.67 23.90 -29.74
C ALA A 237 -40.36 22.61 -30.26
N ALA A 238 -40.64 21.65 -29.38
CA ALA A 238 -41.38 20.44 -29.74
C ALA A 238 -42.86 20.73 -30.07
N LYS A 239 -43.51 21.63 -29.32
CA LYS A 239 -44.88 22.11 -29.61
C LYS A 239 -44.93 22.85 -30.94
N GLU A 240 -44.04 23.81 -31.16
CA GLU A 240 -43.96 24.59 -32.41
C GLU A 240 -43.72 23.68 -33.63
N ARG A 241 -42.94 22.61 -33.47
CA ARG A 241 -42.72 21.61 -34.54
C ARG A 241 -43.97 20.78 -34.83
N GLN A 242 -44.77 20.42 -33.81
CA GLN A 242 -46.04 19.71 -34.00
C GLN A 242 -47.10 20.59 -34.66
N GLU A 243 -47.13 21.89 -34.35
CA GLU A 243 -48.06 22.84 -34.97
C GLU A 243 -47.75 23.09 -36.45
N ARG A 244 -46.47 23.10 -36.84
CA ARG A 244 -46.06 23.23 -38.27
C ARG A 244 -46.33 21.98 -39.12
N LEU A 245 -46.66 20.85 -38.51
CA LEU A 245 -46.95 19.58 -39.19
C LEU A 245 -48.46 19.30 -39.31
N LYS A 246 -49.31 20.20 -38.79
CA LYS A 246 -50.76 20.20 -38.98
C LYS A 246 -51.15 21.20 -40.06
#